data_AF-A0A919NKT5-F1
#
_entry.id   AF-A0A919NKT5-F1
#
_cell.length_a   1.000
_cell.length_b   1.000
_cell.length_c   1.000
_cell.angle_alpha   90.00
_cell.angle_beta   90.00
_cell.angle_gamma   90.00
#
_symmetry.space_group_name_H-M   'P 1'
#
loop_
_entity.id
_entity.type
_entity.pdbx_description
1 polymer ?
#
loop_
_entity_poly.entity_id
_entity_poly.type
_entity_poly.pdbx_seq_one_letter_code
_entity_poly.pdbx_strand_id
1 'polypeptide(L)'
;MRESGVPDFPDPVRNGNGIEVSVPKGTDKAALTKAEEACRDKLPQGEADDQGGGVDSAKLADWTKCMRAQLPNFPDPTVSGNTITITLKGTGIKGEYEKARKSCESHAPGGSMRTVDGQ
;
A
#
# COMPACT_ATOMS: atom_id res chain seq x y z
N MET A 1 11.21 -16.76 -6.14
CA MET A 1 10.21 -16.90 -7.24
C MET A 1 10.07 -18.34 -7.73
N ARG A 2 11.01 -18.89 -8.52
CA ARG A 2 10.93 -20.29 -9.02
C ARG A 2 10.95 -21.34 -7.92
N GLU A 3 11.93 -21.24 -7.03
CA GLU A 3 12.04 -22.12 -5.86
C GLU A 3 10.91 -21.90 -4.84
N SER A 4 10.18 -20.79 -4.95
CA SER A 4 9.16 -20.38 -3.98
C SER A 4 7.73 -20.73 -4.43
N GLY A 5 7.59 -21.49 -5.52
CA GLY A 5 6.32 -22.03 -6.00
C GLY A 5 5.86 -21.51 -7.37
N VAL A 6 6.63 -20.66 -8.04
CA VAL A 6 6.31 -20.15 -9.38
C VAL A 6 7.29 -20.71 -10.41
N PRO A 7 7.20 -22.00 -10.78
CA PRO A 7 8.19 -22.66 -11.63
C PRO A 7 8.35 -21.98 -13.00
N ASP A 8 7.25 -21.47 -13.56
CA ASP A 8 7.21 -20.74 -14.84
C ASP A 8 7.51 -19.24 -14.72
N PHE A 9 8.12 -18.78 -13.62
CA PHE A 9 8.50 -17.37 -13.50
C PHE A 9 9.57 -17.03 -14.55
N PRO A 10 9.37 -16.01 -15.41
CA PRO A 10 10.31 -15.67 -16.47
C PRO A 10 11.53 -14.95 -15.93
N ASP A 11 12.67 -15.06 -16.63
CA ASP A 11 13.85 -14.27 -16.27
C ASP A 11 13.65 -12.79 -16.63
N PRO A 12 14.16 -11.87 -15.79
CA PRO A 12 14.18 -10.45 -16.11
C PRO A 12 14.90 -10.19 -17.43
N VAL A 13 14.27 -9.44 -18.32
CA VAL A 13 14.88 -8.96 -19.57
C VAL A 13 15.36 -7.53 -19.38
N ARG A 14 16.55 -7.21 -19.89
CA ARG A 14 17.09 -5.84 -19.82
C ARG A 14 16.67 -5.06 -21.06
N ASN A 15 15.73 -4.14 -20.90
CA ASN A 15 15.28 -3.23 -21.95
C ASN A 15 15.74 -1.81 -21.63
N GLY A 16 16.73 -1.30 -22.38
CA GLY A 16 17.29 0.04 -22.18
C GLY A 16 17.99 0.21 -20.82
N ASN A 17 17.65 1.28 -20.09
CA ASN A 17 18.18 1.56 -18.75
C ASN A 17 17.48 0.77 -17.62
N GLY A 18 16.46 -0.03 -17.93
CA GLY A 18 15.65 -0.75 -16.95
C GLY A 18 15.74 -2.28 -17.07
N ILE A 19 15.31 -2.95 -16.01
CA ILE A 19 15.01 -4.38 -16.00
C ILE A 19 13.49 -4.53 -16.06
N GLU A 20 12.98 -5.29 -17.03
CA GLU A 20 11.57 -5.59 -17.19
C GLU A 20 11.33 -7.08 -16.92
N VAL A 21 10.30 -7.39 -16.13
CA VAL A 21 9.84 -8.76 -15.90
C VAL A 21 8.39 -8.84 -16.39
N SER A 22 8.17 -9.60 -17.47
CA SER A 22 6.84 -9.80 -18.04
C SER A 22 6.23 -11.11 -17.54
N VAL A 23 5.40 -11.06 -16.49
CA VAL A 23 4.71 -12.25 -15.97
C VAL A 23 3.58 -12.68 -16.95
N PRO A 24 3.58 -13.94 -17.44
CA PRO A 24 2.58 -14.38 -18.40
C PRO A 24 1.17 -14.44 -17.81
N LYS A 25 0.16 -14.13 -18.63
CA LYS A 25 -1.27 -14.27 -18.28
C LYS A 25 -1.61 -15.76 -18.18
N GLY A 26 -1.61 -16.29 -16.96
CA GLY A 26 -1.79 -17.70 -16.67
C GLY A 26 -1.00 -18.18 -15.45
N THR A 27 -0.05 -17.35 -14.97
CA THR A 27 0.67 -17.63 -13.73
C THR A 27 -0.26 -17.66 -12.53
N ASP A 28 -0.10 -18.70 -11.72
CA ASP A 28 -0.91 -18.93 -10.53
C ASP A 28 -0.69 -17.80 -9.51
N LYS A 29 -1.68 -16.90 -9.39
CA LYS A 29 -1.57 -15.68 -8.58
C LYS A 29 -1.27 -15.98 -7.12
N ALA A 30 -1.83 -17.09 -6.60
CA ALA A 30 -1.60 -17.53 -5.22
C ALA A 30 -0.14 -17.98 -5.01
N ALA A 31 0.44 -18.68 -5.98
CA ALA A 31 1.84 -19.07 -5.94
C ALA A 31 2.77 -17.85 -6.07
N LEU A 32 2.39 -16.87 -6.89
CA LEU A 32 3.10 -15.60 -7.04
C LEU A 32 3.17 -14.85 -5.70
N THR A 33 2.02 -14.63 -5.05
CA THR A 33 1.96 -13.94 -3.76
C THR A 33 2.79 -14.65 -2.70
N LYS A 34 2.67 -15.99 -2.60
CA LYS A 34 3.47 -16.77 -1.64
C LYS A 34 4.97 -16.64 -1.89
N ALA A 35 5.37 -16.62 -3.17
CA ALA A 35 6.75 -16.46 -3.56
C ALA A 35 7.29 -15.06 -3.26
N GLU A 36 6.48 -14.03 -3.47
CA GLU A 36 6.81 -12.64 -3.13
C GLU A 36 6.99 -12.48 -1.61
N GLU A 37 6.08 -13.04 -0.81
CA GLU A 37 6.21 -13.01 0.65
C GLU A 37 7.47 -13.72 1.15
N ALA A 38 7.79 -14.89 0.58
CA ALA A 38 9.01 -15.63 0.92
C ALA A 38 10.29 -14.86 0.53
N CYS A 39 10.23 -14.03 -0.51
CA CYS A 39 11.37 -13.25 -0.99
C CYS A 39 11.40 -11.82 -0.42
N ARG A 40 10.37 -11.37 0.31
CA ARG A 40 10.24 -9.99 0.83
C ARG A 40 11.38 -9.57 1.74
N ASP A 41 11.93 -10.49 2.53
CA ASP A 41 13.11 -10.27 3.38
C ASP A 41 14.42 -10.11 2.58
N LYS A 42 14.44 -10.57 1.33
CA LYS A 42 15.63 -10.62 0.47
C LYS A 42 15.66 -9.56 -0.61
N LEU A 43 14.61 -8.76 -0.74
CA LEU A 43 14.57 -7.69 -1.72
C LEU A 43 15.45 -6.54 -1.23
N PRO A 44 16.45 -6.08 -2.01
CA PRO A 44 17.07 -4.81 -1.74
C PRO A 44 15.97 -3.75 -1.78
N GLN A 45 16.01 -2.82 -0.83
CA GLN A 45 15.02 -1.77 -0.63
C GLN A 45 15.02 -0.81 -1.84
N GLY A 46 14.41 -1.26 -2.91
CA GLY A 46 14.35 -0.63 -4.22
C GLY A 46 13.30 -1.37 -5.02
N GLU A 47 12.20 -0.67 -5.28
CA GLU A 47 11.35 -0.97 -6.45
C GLU A 47 10.60 -2.31 -6.37
N ALA A 48 10.06 -2.67 -5.20
CA ALA A 48 8.85 -3.48 -5.18
C ALA A 48 7.68 -2.52 -5.39
N ASP A 49 7.17 -2.49 -6.61
CA ASP A 49 5.86 -1.96 -6.96
C ASP A 49 4.86 -2.35 -5.85
N ASP A 50 4.41 -1.34 -5.12
CA ASP A 50 3.53 -1.38 -3.95
C ASP A 50 2.12 -1.81 -4.38
N GLN A 51 1.97 -3.01 -4.91
CA GLN A 51 0.69 -3.68 -5.03
C GLN A 51 0.42 -4.44 -3.72
N GLY A 52 0.16 -3.66 -2.67
CA GLY A 52 -0.73 -4.09 -1.60
C GLY A 52 -0.11 -4.91 -0.48
N GLY A 53 0.84 -4.33 0.26
CA GLY A 53 0.95 -4.67 1.69
C GLY A 53 -0.40 -4.39 2.36
N GLY A 54 -1.01 -5.42 2.96
CA GLY A 54 -2.29 -5.34 3.67
C GLY A 54 -2.35 -4.14 4.61
N VAL A 55 -3.54 -3.54 4.77
CA VAL A 55 -3.73 -2.46 5.73
C VAL A 55 -3.55 -3.04 7.13
N ASP A 56 -2.48 -2.64 7.80
CA ASP A 56 -2.23 -3.00 9.20
C ASP A 56 -3.27 -2.29 10.08
N SER A 57 -4.33 -2.99 10.48
CA SER A 57 -5.45 -2.40 11.25
C SER A 57 -4.99 -1.76 12.57
N ALA A 58 -3.95 -2.33 13.19
CA ALA A 58 -3.32 -1.79 14.39
C ALA A 58 -2.62 -0.43 14.11
N LYS A 59 -1.84 -0.35 13.03
CA LYS A 59 -1.21 0.92 12.62
C LYS A 59 -2.25 1.93 12.17
N LEU A 60 -3.34 1.49 11.57
CA LEU A 60 -4.42 2.39 11.14
C LEU A 60 -5.07 3.07 12.34
N ALA A 61 -5.26 2.34 13.44
CA ALA A 61 -5.77 2.92 14.68
C ALA A 61 -4.81 3.97 15.26
N ASP A 62 -3.51 3.69 15.29
CA ASP A 62 -2.46 4.62 15.74
C ASP A 62 -2.40 5.87 14.85
N TRP A 63 -2.41 5.67 13.53
CA TRP A 63 -2.45 6.75 12.54
C TRP A 63 -3.69 7.63 12.70
N THR A 64 -4.87 7.02 12.84
CA THR A 64 -6.14 7.75 13.03
C THR A 64 -6.12 8.56 14.33
N LYS A 65 -5.51 8.02 15.40
CA LYS A 65 -5.34 8.73 16.67
C LYS A 65 -4.43 9.94 16.51
N CYS A 66 -3.32 9.79 15.78
CA CYS A 66 -2.42 10.90 15.44
C CYS A 66 -3.16 11.97 14.61
N MET A 67 -3.92 11.56 13.60
CA MET A 67 -4.71 12.46 12.75
C MET A 67 -5.74 13.24 13.57
N ARG A 68 -6.47 12.58 14.47
CA ARG A 68 -7.43 13.24 15.37
C ARG A 68 -6.81 14.25 16.31
N ALA A 69 -5.56 14.03 16.73
CA ALA A 69 -4.84 14.99 17.56
C ALA A 69 -4.56 16.32 16.80
N GLN A 70 -4.42 16.27 15.48
CA GLN A 70 -4.23 17.46 14.64
C GLN A 70 -5.54 18.00 14.05
N LEU A 71 -6.51 17.12 13.82
CA LEU A 71 -7.76 17.37 13.14
C LEU A 71 -8.92 16.93 14.05
N PRO A 72 -9.50 17.84 14.84
CA PRO A 72 -10.55 17.47 15.80
C PRO A 72 -11.80 16.88 15.14
N ASN A 73 -12.07 17.21 13.87
CA ASN A 73 -13.18 16.69 13.08
C ASN A 73 -12.78 15.53 12.15
N PHE A 74 -11.66 14.85 12.43
CA PHE A 74 -11.19 13.77 11.56
C PHE A 74 -12.14 12.54 11.62
N PRO A 75 -12.71 12.13 10.48
CA PRO A 75 -13.62 10.99 10.40
C PRO A 75 -12.84 9.68 10.50
N ASP A 76 -13.50 8.61 10.93
CA ASP A 76 -12.90 7.27 10.93
C ASP A 76 -12.65 6.78 9.49
N PRO A 77 -11.44 6.27 9.19
CA PRO A 77 -11.17 5.63 7.91
C PRO A 77 -11.88 4.28 7.79
N THR A 78 -12.50 4.04 6.64
CA THR A 78 -13.10 2.75 6.29
C THR A 78 -12.09 1.90 5.52
N VAL A 79 -11.82 0.69 6.01
CA VAL A 79 -10.92 -0.26 5.34
C VAL A 79 -11.74 -1.20 4.45
N SER A 80 -11.42 -1.21 3.16
CA SER A 80 -11.97 -2.14 2.18
C SER A 80 -10.81 -2.89 1.52
N GLY A 81 -10.47 -4.07 2.07
CA GLY A 81 -9.29 -4.84 1.63
C GLY A 81 -8.00 -4.08 1.88
N ASN A 82 -7.24 -3.79 0.81
CA ASN A 82 -6.01 -2.99 0.86
C ASN A 82 -6.23 -1.48 0.72
N THR A 83 -7.49 -1.03 0.65
CA THR A 83 -7.83 0.37 0.42
C THR A 83 -8.39 1.01 1.69
N ILE A 84 -7.80 2.12 2.09
CA ILE A 84 -8.29 2.95 3.20
C ILE A 84 -9.03 4.13 2.59
N THR A 85 -10.33 4.22 2.85
CA THR A 85 -11.19 5.29 2.37
C THR A 85 -11.50 6.25 3.49
N ILE A 86 -11.15 7.53 3.31
CA ILE A 86 -11.37 8.59 4.31
C ILE A 86 -12.40 9.56 3.75
N THR A 87 -13.55 9.68 4.41
CA THR A 87 -14.64 10.54 3.96
C THR A 87 -14.57 11.92 4.62
N LEU A 88 -13.83 12.84 4.00
CA LEU A 88 -13.67 14.21 4.49
C LEU A 88 -14.91 15.09 4.20
N LYS A 89 -15.90 14.60 3.46
CA LYS A 89 -17.14 15.32 3.13
C LYS A 89 -17.84 15.85 4.39
N GLY A 90 -18.05 17.17 4.45
CA GLY A 90 -18.76 17.83 5.55
C GLY A 90 -17.92 18.09 6.80
N THR A 91 -16.64 17.71 6.82
CA THR A 91 -15.73 17.94 7.96
C THR A 91 -15.04 19.31 7.90
N GLY A 92 -15.04 19.95 6.74
CA GLY A 92 -14.32 21.22 6.48
C GLY A 92 -12.81 21.06 6.32
N ILE A 93 -12.28 19.83 6.44
CA ILE A 93 -10.86 19.53 6.35
C ILE A 93 -10.45 19.46 4.87
N LYS A 94 -9.55 20.34 4.43
CA LYS A 94 -9.00 20.33 3.07
C LYS A 94 -7.48 20.24 3.08
N GLY A 95 -6.83 21.37 3.35
CA GLY A 95 -5.36 21.51 3.33
C GLY A 95 -4.69 20.99 4.60
N GLU A 96 -5.40 20.96 5.72
CA GLU A 96 -4.84 20.45 6.98
C GLU A 96 -4.65 18.94 6.95
N TYR A 97 -5.41 18.20 6.12
CA TYR A 97 -5.26 16.76 5.97
C TYR A 97 -3.86 16.37 5.51
N GLU A 98 -3.34 17.01 4.46
CA GLU A 98 -2.00 16.73 3.94
C GLU A 98 -0.91 17.01 4.98
N LYS A 99 -1.07 18.09 5.76
CA LYS A 99 -0.13 18.47 6.82
C LYS A 99 -0.15 17.47 7.98
N ALA A 100 -1.34 17.04 8.39
CA ALA A 100 -1.53 16.03 9.42
C ALA A 100 -1.01 14.66 8.95
N ARG A 101 -1.34 14.25 7.72
CA ARG A 101 -0.87 13.01 7.10
C ARG A 101 0.65 12.95 7.10
N LYS A 102 1.31 14.04 6.69
CA LYS A 102 2.77 14.12 6.66
C LYS A 102 3.40 14.02 8.04
N SER A 103 2.79 14.63 9.05
CA SER A 103 3.26 14.53 10.43
C SER A 103 3.04 13.13 11.02
N CYS A 104 1.97 12.45 10.59
CA CYS A 104 1.59 11.10 11.02
C CYS A 104 2.13 10.01 10.10
N GLU A 105 2.98 10.32 9.12
CA GLU A 105 3.50 9.37 8.13
C GLU A 105 4.30 8.24 8.78
N SER A 106 4.94 8.51 9.92
CA SER A 106 5.64 7.49 10.73
C SER A 106 4.71 6.39 11.27
N HIS A 107 3.41 6.66 11.35
CA HIS A 107 2.39 5.71 11.77
C HIS A 107 1.59 5.14 10.57
N ALA A 108 1.99 5.42 9.33
CA ALA A 108 1.22 5.06 8.16
C ALA A 108 0.92 3.55 8.11
N PRO A 109 -0.35 3.15 7.95
CA PRO A 109 -0.78 1.75 8.00
C PRO A 109 -0.42 0.91 6.76
N GLY A 110 0.36 1.48 5.83
CA GLY A 110 0.54 0.92 4.49
C GLY A 110 -0.77 0.93 3.69
N GLY A 111 -0.72 0.33 2.49
CA GLY A 111 -1.88 0.24 1.61
C GLY A 111 -2.29 1.56 0.94
N SER A 112 -3.31 1.47 0.09
CA SER A 112 -3.75 2.58 -0.75
C SER A 112 -4.71 3.48 0.03
N MET A 113 -4.23 4.63 0.53
CA MET A 113 -5.09 5.65 1.15
C MET A 113 -5.74 6.54 0.10
N ARG A 114 -7.06 6.69 0.17
CA ARG A 114 -7.84 7.56 -0.71
C ARG A 114 -8.82 8.38 0.09
N THR A 115 -8.77 9.69 -0.10
CA THR A 115 -9.74 10.62 0.45
C THR A 115 -10.89 10.77 -0.54
N VAL A 116 -12.10 10.50 -0.10
CA VAL A 116 -13.31 10.86 -0.84
C VAL A 116 -13.74 12.25 -0.39
N ASP A 117 -13.08 13.25 -0.96
CA ASP A 117 -13.64 14.60 -1.08
C ASP A 117 -14.53 14.55 -2.32
N GLY A 118 -15.84 14.72 -2.14
CA GLY A 118 -16.79 14.55 -3.24
C GLY A 118 -16.54 15.57 -4.34
N GLN A 119 -15.90 15.15 -5.42
CA GLN A 119 -15.83 15.86 -6.69
C GLN A 119 -16.44 14.99 -7.79
#